data_AF-A0A642UQE6-F1
#
_entry.id   AF-A0A642UQE6-F1
#
_cell.length_a   1.000
_cell.length_b   1.000
_cell.length_c   1.000
_cell.angle_alpha   90.00
_cell.angle_beta   90.00
_cell.angle_gamma   90.00
#
_symmetry.space_group_name_H-M   'P 1'
#
loop_
_entity.id
_entity.type
_entity.pdbx_description
1 polymer ?
#
loop_
_entity_poly.entity_id
_entity_poly.type
_entity_poly.pdbx_seq_one_letter_code
_entity_poly.pdbx_strand_id
1 'polypeptide(L)'
;MLPSSVTTIRDHEINVISSLPLPKLQHYSGRWDDNIPWRQLKTAAVDFIEDGTRCCILEEVEIKEFTNFQHIHCPNLRSVVLNHRHTGIITDFFTHDQINRLKTFKGKNVELDDLTMLEQVKVLHVTYNHTLTNHTPLPPHLKELKIYSHSPVEGIPDQLTVFEYYDYIRRTKNISVTSATLKRLSIDGANVLTFNCPHLEELMMDDIRSCGECFAPKVRKLSVGAIQIPLQNFPNLRQLHMLDLVHREFPKIDVVIGHYLESVTVKNMKLDRVVLSANEVTLVYCSFRQTPAISAKVLKASRTSIKEGITCQELICDTIEQIPDMVEKASLSRLPRDTRRLFSGCNKLTSVSIDSGCCNDDELVIPASVVQLKLPREAKFRFEGTEMSKTPQKLKYFHWEGTRTENQIDHTPEGIKNRFEQIESNWCHRDKLRLRQPLNIEPENEM
;
A
#
# COMPACT_ATOMS: atom_id res chain seq x y z
N MET A 1 -7.80 32.65 15.27
CA MET A 1 -7.55 33.53 14.11
C MET A 1 -6.34 33.03 13.36
N LEU A 2 -6.44 32.86 12.04
CA LEU A 2 -5.31 32.49 11.19
C LEU A 2 -4.43 33.72 10.89
N PRO A 3 -3.10 33.60 10.84
CA PRO A 3 -2.21 34.69 10.44
C PRO A 3 -2.46 35.16 9.00
N SER A 4 -2.29 36.47 8.72
CA SER A 4 -2.38 37.03 7.36
C SER A 4 -1.29 36.54 6.40
N SER A 5 -0.26 35.87 6.93
CA SER A 5 0.81 35.22 6.16
C SER A 5 0.44 33.84 5.61
N VAL A 6 -0.73 33.30 5.95
CA VAL A 6 -1.14 31.96 5.50
C VAL A 6 -1.34 31.96 3.98
N THR A 7 -0.61 31.07 3.30
CA THR A 7 -0.69 30.87 1.84
C THR A 7 -1.47 29.63 1.44
N THR A 8 -1.68 28.71 2.39
CA THR A 8 -2.28 27.39 2.13
C THR A 8 -3.23 27.04 3.26
N ILE A 9 -4.44 26.61 2.90
CA ILE A 9 -5.42 26.04 3.82
C ILE A 9 -5.80 24.65 3.31
N ARG A 10 -5.78 23.67 4.22
CA ARG A 10 -6.29 22.32 4.00
C ARG A 10 -7.24 22.04 5.14
N ASP A 11 -8.52 22.13 4.87
CA ASP A 11 -9.53 22.01 5.90
C ASP A 11 -10.67 21.13 5.41
N HIS A 12 -10.87 20.00 6.09
CA HIS A 12 -11.96 19.09 5.77
C HIS A 12 -13.15 19.25 6.74
N GLU A 13 -12.99 20.03 7.82
CA GLU A 13 -13.91 19.96 8.97
C GLU A 13 -14.26 21.30 9.63
N ILE A 14 -13.65 22.43 9.24
CA ILE A 14 -13.90 23.71 9.92
C ILE A 14 -14.28 24.84 8.94
N ASN A 15 -15.39 25.54 9.24
CA ASN A 15 -15.87 26.77 8.58
C ASN A 15 -14.96 28.00 8.90
N VAL A 16 -13.64 27.87 8.83
CA VAL A 16 -12.69 28.91 9.28
C VAL A 16 -12.68 30.14 8.37
N ILE A 17 -13.11 30.02 7.12
CA ILE A 17 -12.96 31.06 6.09
C ILE A 17 -14.00 32.17 6.24
N SER A 18 -15.13 31.89 6.87
CA SER A 18 -16.30 32.78 6.96
C SER A 18 -16.08 34.16 7.62
N SER A 19 -14.89 34.48 8.15
CA SER A 19 -14.67 35.79 8.81
C SER A 19 -13.26 36.40 8.72
N LEU A 20 -12.30 35.78 8.03
CA LEU A 20 -10.90 36.25 8.06
C LEU A 20 -10.38 36.69 6.68
N PRO A 21 -9.93 37.95 6.51
CA PRO A 21 -9.23 38.36 5.31
C PRO A 21 -7.88 37.64 5.26
N LEU A 22 -7.72 36.76 4.29
CA LEU A 22 -6.50 35.98 4.05
C LEU A 22 -5.83 36.43 2.76
N PRO A 23 -5.25 37.65 2.70
CA PRO A 23 -4.82 38.29 1.45
C PRO A 23 -3.68 37.59 0.71
N LYS A 24 -3.00 36.64 1.37
CA LYS A 24 -1.89 35.86 0.79
C LYS A 24 -2.25 34.41 0.46
N LEU A 25 -3.51 34.00 0.65
CA LEU A 25 -3.97 32.65 0.35
C LEU A 25 -3.88 32.36 -1.16
N GLN A 26 -3.11 31.33 -1.53
CA GLN A 26 -2.91 30.89 -2.91
C GLN A 26 -3.41 29.46 -3.15
N HIS A 27 -3.51 28.66 -2.08
CA HIS A 27 -3.85 27.24 -2.16
C HIS A 27 -4.97 26.93 -1.18
N TYR A 28 -6.07 26.37 -1.69
CA TYR A 28 -7.20 25.98 -0.87
C TYR A 28 -7.60 24.53 -1.14
N SER A 29 -7.85 23.76 -0.09
CA SER A 29 -8.43 22.42 -0.18
C SER A 29 -9.47 22.29 0.93
N GLY A 30 -10.73 22.08 0.57
CA GLY A 30 -11.79 21.95 1.55
C GLY A 30 -13.18 21.85 0.94
N ARG A 31 -14.21 22.05 1.75
CA ARG A 31 -15.59 22.18 1.25
C ARG A 31 -15.79 23.53 0.60
N TRP A 32 -16.85 23.67 -0.18
CA TRP A 32 -17.27 24.98 -0.67
C TRP A 32 -17.70 25.91 0.48
N ASP A 33 -17.38 27.20 0.36
CA ASP A 33 -17.76 28.31 1.26
C ASP A 33 -17.92 29.57 0.37
N ASP A 34 -18.97 30.36 0.61
CA ASP A 34 -19.24 31.63 -0.09
C ASP A 34 -18.04 32.59 -0.08
N ASN A 35 -17.18 32.49 0.95
CA ASN A 35 -16.11 33.45 1.21
C ASN A 35 -14.75 33.03 0.64
N ILE A 36 -14.70 32.02 -0.23
CA ILE A 36 -13.44 31.62 -0.88
C ILE A 36 -12.93 32.78 -1.76
N PRO A 37 -11.69 33.29 -1.54
CA PRO A 37 -11.16 34.42 -2.29
C PRO A 37 -10.62 33.98 -3.66
N TRP A 38 -11.52 33.57 -4.56
CA TRP A 38 -11.21 32.96 -5.87
C TRP A 38 -10.21 33.74 -6.74
N ARG A 39 -10.19 35.07 -6.63
CA ARG A 39 -9.32 35.94 -7.43
C ARG A 39 -7.83 35.82 -7.11
N GLN A 40 -7.46 35.26 -5.96
CA GLN A 40 -6.07 35.12 -5.50
C GLN A 40 -5.59 33.66 -5.45
N LEU A 41 -6.48 32.69 -5.67
CA LEU A 41 -6.14 31.27 -5.64
C LEU A 41 -5.46 30.83 -6.93
N LYS A 42 -4.31 30.19 -6.79
CA LYS A 42 -3.60 29.49 -7.87
C LYS A 42 -4.03 28.04 -7.98
N THR A 43 -4.30 27.39 -6.85
CA THR A 43 -4.77 25.99 -6.82
C THR A 43 -5.94 25.83 -5.88
N ALA A 44 -6.93 25.03 -6.26
CA ALA A 44 -8.10 24.75 -5.45
C ALA A 44 -8.49 23.26 -5.51
N ALA A 45 -8.87 22.66 -4.38
CA ALA A 45 -9.50 21.34 -4.31
C ALA A 45 -10.80 21.47 -3.51
N VAL A 46 -11.93 21.60 -4.21
CA VAL A 46 -13.22 22.01 -3.64
C VAL A 46 -14.35 21.09 -4.07
N ASP A 47 -15.52 21.29 -3.46
CA ASP A 47 -16.73 20.58 -3.87
C ASP A 47 -17.20 21.07 -5.25
N PHE A 48 -17.43 22.38 -5.41
CA PHE A 48 -17.78 23.00 -6.69
C PHE A 48 -17.32 24.46 -6.74
N ILE A 49 -17.46 25.09 -7.91
CA ILE A 49 -17.29 26.54 -8.11
C ILE A 49 -18.59 27.08 -8.69
N GLU A 50 -19.11 28.17 -8.14
CA GLU A 50 -20.33 28.80 -8.61
C GLU A 50 -20.15 29.46 -9.99
N ASP A 51 -21.22 29.44 -10.78
CA ASP A 51 -21.29 30.16 -12.05
C ASP A 51 -21.07 31.66 -11.85
N GLY A 52 -20.41 32.30 -12.81
CA GLY A 52 -20.03 33.72 -12.75
C GLY A 52 -18.80 34.00 -11.89
N THR A 53 -18.26 33.01 -11.18
CA THR A 53 -17.03 33.17 -10.38
C THR A 53 -15.84 33.59 -11.26
N ARG A 54 -15.05 34.55 -10.76
CA ARG A 54 -13.83 35.04 -11.42
C ARG A 54 -12.58 34.49 -10.74
N CYS A 55 -11.98 33.50 -11.37
CA CYS A 55 -10.77 32.80 -10.95
C CYS A 55 -9.56 33.27 -11.78
N CYS A 56 -9.22 34.55 -11.67
CA CYS A 56 -8.30 35.22 -12.61
C CYS A 56 -6.89 34.58 -12.69
N ILE A 57 -6.38 34.02 -11.60
CA ILE A 57 -5.05 33.41 -11.54
C ILE A 57 -5.07 31.91 -11.21
N LEU A 58 -6.25 31.28 -11.26
CA LEU A 58 -6.40 29.86 -10.98
C LEU A 58 -5.77 29.05 -12.11
N GLU A 59 -4.80 28.21 -11.75
CA GLU A 59 -4.05 27.36 -12.66
C GLU A 59 -4.50 25.90 -12.58
N GLU A 60 -4.85 25.44 -11.37
CA GLU A 60 -5.12 24.02 -11.10
C GLU A 60 -6.35 23.86 -10.21
N VAL A 61 -7.22 22.93 -10.56
CA VAL A 61 -8.45 22.69 -9.81
C VAL A 61 -8.80 21.21 -9.73
N GLU A 62 -9.22 20.77 -8.54
CA GLU A 62 -9.88 19.50 -8.29
C GLU A 62 -11.30 19.77 -7.79
N ILE A 63 -12.30 19.16 -8.45
CA ILE A 63 -13.71 19.38 -8.19
C ILE A 63 -14.39 18.05 -7.84
N LYS A 64 -15.11 18.01 -6.71
CA LYS A 64 -15.79 16.79 -6.24
C LYS A 64 -17.25 16.65 -6.69
N GLU A 65 -17.93 17.75 -6.96
CA GLU A 65 -19.35 17.86 -7.34
C GLU A 65 -19.51 18.55 -8.69
N PHE A 66 -20.72 18.58 -9.26
CA PHE A 66 -20.92 19.15 -10.59
C PHE A 66 -20.44 20.62 -10.68
N THR A 67 -19.76 20.99 -11.76
CA THR A 67 -19.29 22.36 -12.02
C THR A 67 -19.21 22.56 -13.53
N ASN A 68 -19.80 23.64 -14.04
CA ASN A 68 -19.71 24.02 -15.44
C ASN A 68 -18.69 25.16 -15.61
N PHE A 69 -17.52 24.85 -16.15
CA PHE A 69 -16.46 25.85 -16.36
C PHE A 69 -16.78 26.83 -17.47
N GLN A 70 -17.78 26.59 -18.33
CA GLN A 70 -18.19 27.56 -19.35
C GLN A 70 -18.63 28.90 -18.74
N HIS A 71 -19.18 28.87 -17.53
CA HIS A 71 -19.68 30.06 -16.84
C HIS A 71 -18.68 30.62 -15.82
N ILE A 72 -17.48 30.07 -15.75
CA ILE A 72 -16.43 30.47 -14.79
C ILE A 72 -15.28 31.13 -15.55
N HIS A 73 -14.90 32.33 -15.13
CA HIS A 73 -13.78 33.05 -15.76
C HIS A 73 -12.44 32.59 -15.16
N CYS A 74 -11.77 31.65 -15.82
CA CYS A 74 -10.50 31.07 -15.40
C CYS A 74 -9.44 31.06 -16.54
N PRO A 75 -8.92 32.23 -16.95
CA PRO A 75 -8.10 32.35 -18.16
C PRO A 75 -6.74 31.63 -18.09
N ASN A 76 -6.28 31.27 -16.89
CA ASN A 76 -4.98 30.63 -16.65
C ASN A 76 -5.11 29.13 -16.33
N LEU A 77 -6.31 28.55 -16.45
CA LEU A 77 -6.58 27.16 -16.08
C LEU A 77 -5.81 26.20 -17.00
N ARG A 78 -5.00 25.34 -16.39
CA ARG A 78 -4.14 24.36 -17.09
C ARG A 78 -4.30 22.93 -16.59
N SER A 79 -4.82 22.71 -15.39
CA SER A 79 -5.00 21.37 -14.81
C SER A 79 -6.36 21.26 -14.18
N VAL A 80 -7.13 20.26 -14.60
CA VAL A 80 -8.46 19.99 -14.06
C VAL A 80 -8.61 18.52 -13.70
N VAL A 81 -9.08 18.27 -12.48
CA VAL A 81 -9.47 16.95 -11.98
C VAL A 81 -10.94 17.00 -11.61
N LEU A 82 -11.76 16.19 -12.28
CA LEU A 82 -13.19 16.05 -12.04
C LEU A 82 -13.47 14.67 -11.44
N ASN A 83 -14.30 14.65 -10.42
CA ASN A 83 -14.76 13.43 -9.79
C ASN A 83 -15.81 12.70 -10.65
N HIS A 84 -16.22 11.50 -10.22
CA HIS A 84 -17.18 10.63 -10.90
C HIS A 84 -18.60 11.21 -11.05
N ARG A 85 -18.90 12.37 -10.48
CA ARG A 85 -20.24 13.00 -10.61
C ARG A 85 -20.40 13.76 -11.94
N HIS A 86 -19.33 14.12 -12.63
CA HIS A 86 -19.39 14.78 -13.94
C HIS A 86 -19.57 13.73 -15.03
N THR A 87 -20.76 13.72 -15.65
CA THR A 87 -21.11 12.84 -16.77
C THR A 87 -21.51 13.69 -17.97
N GLY A 88 -20.96 13.43 -19.15
CA GLY A 88 -21.26 14.18 -20.37
C GLY A 88 -20.04 14.29 -21.28
N ILE A 89 -20.15 15.05 -22.36
CA ILE A 89 -19.02 15.30 -23.27
C ILE A 89 -18.21 16.50 -22.76
N ILE A 90 -16.89 16.52 -23.03
CA ILE A 90 -16.02 17.58 -22.49
C ILE A 90 -16.49 19.00 -22.83
N THR A 91 -17.09 19.18 -24.01
CA THR A 91 -17.58 20.47 -24.49
C THR A 91 -18.79 20.97 -23.73
N ASP A 92 -19.48 20.13 -22.95
CA ASP A 92 -20.57 20.55 -22.07
C ASP A 92 -20.04 21.34 -20.86
N PHE A 93 -18.78 21.11 -20.48
CA PHE A 93 -18.19 21.67 -19.27
C PHE A 93 -17.23 22.82 -19.55
N PHE A 94 -16.63 22.88 -20.74
CA PHE A 94 -15.58 23.84 -21.06
C PHE A 94 -15.83 24.56 -22.38
N THR A 95 -15.42 25.82 -22.43
CA THR A 95 -15.28 26.55 -23.70
C THR A 95 -14.09 26.02 -24.49
N HIS A 96 -14.09 26.20 -25.81
CA HIS A 96 -12.97 25.83 -26.69
C HIS A 96 -11.64 26.45 -26.22
N ASP A 97 -11.68 27.72 -25.84
CA ASP A 97 -10.56 28.48 -25.29
C ASP A 97 -9.98 27.86 -24.01
N GLN A 98 -10.82 27.35 -23.12
CA GLN A 98 -10.38 26.66 -21.91
C GLN A 98 -9.75 25.31 -22.25
N ILE A 99 -10.39 24.52 -23.14
CA ILE A 99 -9.90 23.22 -23.59
C ILE A 99 -8.48 23.34 -24.16
N ASN A 100 -8.24 24.32 -25.04
CA ASN A 100 -6.94 24.53 -25.69
C ASN A 100 -5.80 24.88 -24.73
N ARG A 101 -6.09 25.31 -23.49
CA ARG A 101 -5.08 25.65 -22.48
C ARG A 101 -4.75 24.49 -21.54
N LEU A 102 -5.58 23.44 -21.53
CA LEU A 102 -5.40 22.31 -20.61
C LEU A 102 -4.14 21.51 -20.94
N LYS A 103 -3.28 21.38 -19.92
CA LYS A 103 -2.10 20.50 -19.92
C LYS A 103 -2.39 19.18 -19.22
N THR A 104 -3.35 19.17 -18.31
CA THR A 104 -3.78 17.97 -17.57
C THR A 104 -5.29 17.99 -17.45
N PHE A 105 -5.93 16.90 -17.87
CA PHE A 105 -7.35 16.69 -17.67
C PHE A 105 -7.56 15.28 -17.13
N LYS A 106 -8.30 15.18 -16.02
CA LYS A 106 -8.69 13.89 -15.44
C LYS A 106 -10.17 13.91 -15.11
N GLY A 107 -10.99 13.25 -15.91
CA GLY A 107 -12.44 13.14 -15.69
C GLY A 107 -12.91 11.74 -16.04
N LYS A 108 -13.14 10.90 -15.02
CA LYS A 108 -13.45 9.48 -15.21
C LYS A 108 -14.69 9.23 -16.07
N ASN A 109 -15.70 10.07 -15.94
CA ASN A 109 -17.00 9.91 -16.60
C ASN A 109 -17.25 10.99 -17.67
N VAL A 110 -16.20 11.72 -18.07
CA VAL A 110 -16.28 12.72 -19.14
C VAL A 110 -15.85 12.06 -20.44
N GLU A 111 -16.75 12.08 -21.41
CA GLU A 111 -16.59 11.47 -22.72
C GLU A 111 -15.85 12.39 -23.67
N LEU A 112 -15.03 11.78 -24.52
CA LEU A 112 -14.28 12.46 -25.56
C LEU A 112 -14.26 11.59 -26.81
N ASP A 113 -14.97 11.98 -27.87
CA ASP A 113 -14.98 11.21 -29.12
C ASP A 113 -13.72 11.46 -29.97
N ASP A 114 -13.21 12.70 -29.93
CA ASP A 114 -11.99 13.12 -30.60
C ASP A 114 -10.90 13.47 -29.59
N LEU A 115 -9.92 12.57 -29.45
CA LEU A 115 -8.80 12.76 -28.53
C LEU A 115 -7.92 13.96 -28.91
N THR A 116 -7.96 14.44 -30.17
CA THR A 116 -7.10 15.53 -30.65
C THR A 116 -7.54 16.92 -30.18
N MET A 117 -8.76 17.05 -29.64
CA MET A 117 -9.31 18.34 -29.19
C MET A 117 -8.49 19.04 -28.12
N LEU A 118 -7.69 18.31 -27.33
CA LEU A 118 -6.88 18.88 -26.26
C LEU A 118 -5.40 19.01 -26.68
N GLU A 119 -5.10 19.86 -27.66
CA GLU A 119 -3.79 19.94 -28.33
C GLU A 119 -2.58 20.05 -27.36
N GLN A 120 -2.74 20.78 -26.26
CA GLN A 120 -1.67 21.07 -25.28
C GLN A 120 -1.55 20.02 -24.16
N VAL A 121 -2.40 19.00 -24.15
CA VAL A 121 -2.50 18.05 -23.04
C VAL A 121 -1.30 17.10 -22.99
N LYS A 122 -0.82 16.83 -21.77
CA LYS A 122 0.25 15.86 -21.50
C LYS A 122 -0.26 14.63 -20.73
N VAL A 123 -1.31 14.82 -19.94
CA VAL A 123 -1.97 13.80 -19.11
C VAL A 123 -3.48 13.88 -19.36
N LEU A 124 -4.06 12.80 -19.88
CA LEU A 124 -5.47 12.74 -20.25
C LEU A 124 -6.12 11.49 -19.66
N HIS A 125 -7.08 11.65 -18.74
CA HIS A 125 -7.91 10.56 -18.23
C HIS A 125 -9.37 10.83 -18.59
N VAL A 126 -10.00 9.97 -19.41
CA VAL A 126 -11.33 10.20 -20.00
C VAL A 126 -12.07 8.90 -20.27
N THR A 127 -13.39 8.99 -20.45
CA THR A 127 -14.16 7.92 -21.11
C THR A 127 -13.93 8.00 -22.62
N TYR A 128 -13.54 6.89 -23.24
CA TYR A 128 -13.30 6.80 -24.67
C TYR A 128 -13.99 5.56 -25.24
N ASN A 129 -15.12 5.74 -25.93
CA ASN A 129 -15.99 4.62 -26.34
C ASN A 129 -15.63 4.04 -27.72
N HIS A 130 -14.49 4.40 -28.31
CA HIS A 130 -14.02 3.84 -29.58
C HIS A 130 -12.86 2.87 -29.38
N THR A 131 -12.62 2.01 -30.37
CA THR A 131 -11.46 1.12 -30.40
C THR A 131 -10.18 1.94 -30.48
N LEU A 132 -9.27 1.75 -29.53
CA LEU A 132 -7.94 2.37 -29.58
C LEU A 132 -7.02 1.52 -30.46
N THR A 133 -6.33 2.17 -31.38
CA THR A 133 -5.37 1.55 -32.30
C THR A 133 -4.04 2.30 -32.27
N ASN A 134 -3.01 1.74 -32.88
CA ASN A 134 -1.72 2.39 -33.11
C ASN A 134 -1.81 3.66 -34.00
N HIS A 135 -2.90 3.81 -34.76
CA HIS A 135 -3.13 4.96 -35.65
C HIS A 135 -4.14 5.97 -35.09
N THR A 136 -4.70 5.73 -33.89
CA THR A 136 -5.63 6.67 -33.28
C THR A 136 -4.92 8.01 -33.08
N PRO A 137 -5.45 9.12 -33.63
CA PRO A 137 -4.79 10.40 -33.53
C PRO A 137 -4.85 10.92 -32.09
N LEU A 138 -3.72 11.42 -31.58
CA LEU A 138 -3.57 11.94 -30.23
C LEU A 138 -3.02 13.37 -30.27
N PRO A 139 -3.23 14.17 -29.21
CA PRO A 139 -2.55 15.44 -29.05
C PRO A 139 -1.03 15.25 -29.09
N PRO A 140 -0.27 16.12 -29.77
CA PRO A 140 1.16 15.92 -30.03
C PRO A 140 2.01 15.85 -28.75
N HIS A 141 1.52 16.40 -27.64
CA HIS A 141 2.22 16.45 -26.36
C HIS A 141 1.77 15.37 -25.36
N LEU A 142 0.79 14.54 -25.72
CA LEU A 142 0.20 13.54 -24.82
C LEU A 142 1.21 12.42 -24.53
N LYS A 143 1.48 12.18 -23.23
CA LYS A 143 2.42 11.17 -22.73
C LYS A 143 1.80 10.15 -21.78
N GLU A 144 0.73 10.51 -21.09
CA GLU A 144 -0.05 9.65 -20.20
C GLU A 144 -1.51 9.64 -20.63
N LEU A 145 -2.00 8.48 -21.05
CA LEU A 145 -3.40 8.26 -21.42
C LEU A 145 -4.02 7.22 -20.50
N LYS A 146 -5.13 7.57 -19.86
CA LYS A 146 -5.99 6.64 -19.14
C LYS A 146 -7.38 6.64 -19.78
N ILE A 147 -7.84 5.48 -20.21
CA ILE A 147 -9.17 5.34 -20.80
C ILE A 147 -10.08 4.47 -19.93
N TYR A 148 -11.28 4.99 -19.70
CA TYR A 148 -12.41 4.24 -19.18
C TYR A 148 -13.25 3.82 -20.38
N SER A 149 -13.35 2.53 -20.65
CA SER A 149 -13.96 2.05 -21.89
C SER A 149 -14.48 0.64 -21.77
N HIS A 150 -15.38 0.28 -22.69
CA HIS A 150 -15.82 -1.09 -22.95
C HIS A 150 -15.43 -1.54 -24.36
N SER A 151 -14.67 -0.72 -25.08
CA SER A 151 -14.20 -0.97 -26.44
C SER A 151 -12.84 -1.67 -26.40
N PRO A 152 -12.56 -2.56 -27.37
CA PRO A 152 -11.28 -3.24 -27.43
C PRO A 152 -10.13 -2.26 -27.65
N VAL A 153 -8.92 -2.72 -27.33
CA VAL A 153 -7.67 -2.01 -27.66
C VAL A 153 -6.90 -2.94 -28.59
N GLU A 154 -6.65 -2.49 -29.81
CA GLU A 154 -5.92 -3.25 -30.83
C GLU A 154 -4.47 -2.77 -30.96
N GLY A 155 -4.17 -1.62 -30.38
CA GLY A 155 -2.83 -1.05 -30.26
C GLY A 155 -2.88 0.29 -29.56
N ILE A 156 -1.72 0.89 -29.31
CA ILE A 156 -1.61 2.25 -28.78
C ILE A 156 -0.61 3.05 -29.61
N PRO A 157 -0.76 4.38 -29.73
CA PRO A 157 0.22 5.21 -30.42
C PRO A 157 1.56 5.28 -29.67
N ASP A 158 2.67 5.22 -30.41
CA ASP A 158 4.06 5.16 -29.89
C ASP A 158 4.55 6.45 -29.19
N GLN A 159 3.74 7.50 -29.10
CA GLN A 159 4.13 8.69 -28.32
C GLN A 159 3.93 8.52 -26.82
N LEU A 160 3.12 7.53 -26.41
CA LEU A 160 2.74 7.30 -25.03
C LEU A 160 3.88 6.66 -24.23
N THR A 161 4.02 7.11 -22.99
CA THR A 161 4.97 6.54 -22.02
C THR A 161 4.24 5.85 -20.86
N VAL A 162 2.98 6.21 -20.65
CA VAL A 162 2.07 5.63 -19.67
C VAL A 162 0.74 5.37 -20.35
N PHE A 163 0.22 4.16 -20.20
CA PHE A 163 -1.10 3.77 -20.67
C PHE A 163 -1.86 3.02 -19.57
N GLU A 164 -3.09 3.45 -19.32
CA GLU A 164 -3.99 2.81 -18.37
C GLU A 164 -5.36 2.54 -19.03
N TYR A 165 -5.91 1.35 -18.84
CA TYR A 165 -7.23 0.95 -19.33
C TYR A 165 -8.07 0.41 -18.17
N TYR A 166 -9.34 0.81 -18.10
CA TYR A 166 -10.28 0.35 -17.09
C TYR A 166 -11.66 0.04 -17.70
N ASP A 167 -12.07 -1.23 -17.67
CA ASP A 167 -13.42 -1.67 -18.04
C ASP A 167 -14.36 -1.66 -16.82
N TYR A 168 -15.16 -0.59 -16.71
CA TYR A 168 -16.09 -0.41 -15.61
C TYR A 168 -17.34 -1.29 -15.70
N ILE A 169 -17.65 -1.88 -16.86
CA ILE A 169 -18.83 -2.75 -17.06
C ILE A 169 -18.44 -4.23 -16.93
N ARG A 170 -17.14 -4.54 -16.92
CA ARG A 170 -16.59 -5.91 -16.90
C ARG A 170 -17.08 -6.75 -18.08
N ARG A 171 -17.28 -6.11 -19.23
CA ARG A 171 -17.58 -6.80 -20.50
C ARG A 171 -16.25 -7.19 -21.14
N THR A 172 -15.50 -8.03 -20.42
CA THR A 172 -14.12 -8.45 -20.73
C THR A 172 -13.84 -8.50 -22.23
N LYS A 173 -13.02 -7.57 -22.73
CA LYS A 173 -12.60 -7.47 -24.14
C LYS A 173 -11.18 -7.97 -24.34
N ASN A 174 -10.81 -8.25 -25.58
CA ASN A 174 -9.42 -8.53 -25.92
C ASN A 174 -8.66 -7.20 -26.01
N ILE A 175 -7.48 -7.15 -25.40
CA ILE A 175 -6.60 -5.99 -25.35
C ILE A 175 -5.23 -6.40 -25.85
N SER A 176 -4.75 -5.70 -26.88
CA SER A 176 -3.44 -5.85 -27.46
C SER A 176 -2.67 -4.55 -27.38
N VAL A 177 -1.49 -4.57 -26.77
CA VAL A 177 -0.65 -3.38 -26.59
C VAL A 177 0.75 -3.64 -27.13
N THR A 178 1.10 -3.00 -28.23
CA THR A 178 2.46 -2.98 -28.76
C THR A 178 2.99 -1.56 -28.70
N SER A 179 4.17 -1.36 -28.11
CA SER A 179 4.78 -0.03 -28.04
C SER A 179 6.28 -0.09 -27.77
N ALA A 180 7.05 0.72 -28.50
CA ALA A 180 8.48 0.86 -28.29
C ALA A 180 8.86 1.85 -27.16
N THR A 181 7.92 2.67 -26.71
CA THR A 181 8.18 3.79 -25.78
C THR A 181 7.53 3.62 -24.41
N LEU A 182 6.57 2.69 -24.30
CA LEU A 182 5.77 2.52 -23.10
C LEU A 182 6.63 2.05 -21.92
N LYS A 183 6.51 2.76 -20.79
CA LYS A 183 7.22 2.47 -19.54
C LYS A 183 6.29 1.95 -18.45
N ARG A 184 5.02 2.38 -18.44
CA ARG A 184 3.99 1.93 -17.49
C ARG A 184 2.73 1.49 -18.23
N LEU A 185 2.25 0.30 -17.89
CA LEU A 185 1.03 -0.30 -18.41
C LEU A 185 0.15 -0.74 -17.24
N SER A 186 -1.09 -0.27 -17.19
CA SER A 186 -2.09 -0.74 -16.22
C SER A 186 -3.37 -1.15 -16.95
N ILE A 187 -3.75 -2.41 -16.85
CA ILE A 187 -5.00 -2.91 -17.43
C ILE A 187 -5.87 -3.47 -16.32
N ASP A 188 -7.10 -2.98 -16.22
CA ASP A 188 -8.13 -3.48 -15.32
C ASP A 188 -9.35 -3.90 -16.17
N GLY A 189 -9.58 -5.22 -16.24
CA GLY A 189 -10.65 -5.82 -17.03
C GLY A 189 -10.25 -6.17 -18.47
N ALA A 190 -9.91 -7.43 -18.72
CA ALA A 190 -9.72 -7.96 -20.07
C ALA A 190 -10.04 -9.46 -20.16
N ASN A 191 -10.50 -9.91 -21.31
CA ASN A 191 -10.69 -11.34 -21.58
C ASN A 191 -9.36 -12.00 -21.96
N VAL A 192 -8.66 -11.40 -22.93
CA VAL A 192 -7.32 -11.80 -23.34
C VAL A 192 -6.47 -10.54 -23.36
N LEU A 193 -5.34 -10.57 -22.66
CA LEU A 193 -4.32 -9.52 -22.73
C LEU A 193 -3.09 -10.03 -23.47
N THR A 194 -2.69 -9.32 -24.53
CA THR A 194 -1.41 -9.50 -25.23
C THR A 194 -0.62 -8.21 -25.19
N PHE A 195 0.70 -8.29 -25.02
CA PHE A 195 1.54 -7.10 -25.11
C PHE A 195 2.96 -7.39 -25.58
N ASN A 196 3.51 -6.45 -26.35
CA ASN A 196 4.92 -6.42 -26.76
C ASN A 196 5.49 -5.01 -26.47
N CYS A 197 6.10 -4.87 -25.31
CA CYS A 197 6.59 -3.60 -24.79
C CYS A 197 8.03 -3.77 -24.24
N PRO A 198 9.07 -3.72 -25.10
CA PRO A 198 10.46 -4.00 -24.71
C PRO A 198 11.03 -3.05 -23.65
N HIS A 199 10.44 -1.87 -23.48
CA HIS A 199 10.87 -0.83 -22.54
C HIS A 199 9.98 -0.70 -21.31
N LEU A 200 9.00 -1.61 -21.13
CA LEU A 200 8.08 -1.57 -20.01
C LEU A 200 8.80 -1.84 -18.68
N GLU A 201 8.66 -0.92 -17.72
CA GLU A 201 9.28 -1.00 -16.39
C GLU A 201 8.25 -1.41 -15.32
N GLU A 202 6.99 -0.99 -15.48
CA GLU A 202 5.92 -1.20 -14.51
C GLU A 202 4.67 -1.77 -15.20
N LEU A 203 4.19 -2.92 -14.70
CA LEU A 203 3.03 -3.61 -15.23
C LEU A 203 2.02 -3.87 -14.10
N MET A 204 0.78 -3.43 -14.30
CA MET A 204 -0.36 -3.74 -13.45
C MET A 204 -1.45 -4.42 -14.28
N MET A 205 -1.93 -5.57 -13.81
CA MET A 205 -2.95 -6.38 -14.46
C MET A 205 -3.98 -6.79 -13.41
N ASP A 206 -5.21 -6.30 -13.52
CA ASP A 206 -6.33 -6.68 -12.65
C ASP A 206 -7.53 -7.15 -13.49
N ASP A 207 -8.33 -8.06 -12.94
CA ASP A 207 -9.50 -8.66 -13.59
C ASP A 207 -9.24 -9.15 -15.04
N ILE A 208 -8.08 -9.80 -15.25
CA ILE A 208 -7.69 -10.40 -16.54
C ILE A 208 -8.05 -11.89 -16.54
N ARG A 209 -8.83 -12.36 -17.52
CA ARG A 209 -9.20 -13.78 -17.61
C ARG A 209 -8.08 -14.67 -18.15
N SER A 210 -7.31 -14.16 -19.12
CA SER A 210 -6.20 -14.89 -19.72
C SER A 210 -5.15 -13.96 -20.33
N CYS A 211 -3.90 -14.43 -20.36
CA CYS A 211 -2.79 -13.75 -21.02
C CYS A 211 -2.38 -14.56 -22.25
N GLY A 212 -2.27 -13.90 -23.40
CA GLY A 212 -1.67 -14.47 -24.61
C GLY A 212 -0.17 -14.22 -24.64
N GLU A 213 0.36 -13.85 -25.80
CA GLU A 213 1.77 -13.48 -25.96
C GLU A 213 2.09 -12.19 -25.19
N CYS A 214 3.00 -12.32 -24.22
CA CYS A 214 3.39 -11.25 -23.29
C CYS A 214 4.90 -11.10 -23.27
N PHE A 215 5.42 -10.00 -23.83
CA PHE A 215 6.83 -9.67 -23.89
C PHE A 215 7.12 -8.31 -23.26
N ALA A 216 7.77 -8.33 -22.10
CA ALA A 216 8.18 -7.13 -21.36
C ALA A 216 9.40 -7.41 -20.46
N PRO A 217 10.60 -7.62 -21.06
CA PRO A 217 11.77 -8.12 -20.34
C PRO A 217 12.34 -7.15 -19.28
N LYS A 218 11.98 -5.85 -19.33
CA LYS A 218 12.50 -4.81 -18.43
C LYS A 218 11.59 -4.54 -17.22
N VAL A 219 10.50 -5.29 -17.05
CA VAL A 219 9.58 -5.07 -15.93
C VAL A 219 10.31 -5.32 -14.62
N ARG A 220 10.37 -4.29 -13.77
CA ARG A 220 10.92 -4.34 -12.42
C ARG A 220 9.85 -4.44 -11.35
N LYS A 221 8.64 -3.93 -11.64
CA LYS A 221 7.50 -3.92 -10.72
C LYS A 221 6.28 -4.51 -11.40
N LEU A 222 5.75 -5.58 -10.82
CA LEU A 222 4.62 -6.32 -11.32
C LEU A 222 3.52 -6.38 -10.26
N SER A 223 2.33 -5.91 -10.61
CA SER A 223 1.11 -6.09 -9.80
C SER A 223 0.11 -6.91 -10.59
N VAL A 224 -0.31 -8.06 -10.06
CA VAL A 224 -1.24 -8.96 -10.76
C VAL A 224 -2.41 -9.39 -9.88
N GLY A 225 -3.57 -9.47 -10.51
CA GLY A 225 -4.76 -10.10 -9.98
C GLY A 225 -4.64 -11.63 -9.91
N ALA A 226 -5.78 -12.31 -9.76
CA ALA A 226 -5.87 -13.77 -9.71
C ALA A 226 -5.71 -14.46 -11.08
N ILE A 227 -4.62 -14.16 -11.79
CA ILE A 227 -4.30 -14.74 -13.10
C ILE A 227 -2.99 -15.54 -13.05
N GLN A 228 -2.97 -16.71 -13.70
CA GLN A 228 -1.74 -17.47 -13.90
C GLN A 228 -0.90 -16.82 -15.00
N ILE A 229 0.29 -16.35 -14.63
CA ILE A 229 1.27 -15.82 -15.60
C ILE A 229 2.61 -16.53 -15.44
N PRO A 230 3.33 -16.79 -16.54
CA PRO A 230 4.68 -17.32 -16.49
C PRO A 230 5.66 -16.26 -15.96
N LEU A 231 5.92 -16.27 -14.64
CA LEU A 231 6.80 -15.29 -14.00
C LEU A 231 8.25 -15.31 -14.53
N GLN A 232 8.67 -16.42 -15.15
CA GLN A 232 9.95 -16.54 -15.86
C GLN A 232 10.10 -15.55 -17.03
N ASN A 233 9.00 -14.98 -17.53
CA ASN A 233 9.05 -13.97 -18.60
C ASN A 233 9.53 -12.60 -18.11
N PHE A 234 9.73 -12.42 -16.80
CA PHE A 234 10.16 -11.15 -16.18
C PHE A 234 11.51 -11.29 -15.46
N PRO A 235 12.62 -11.45 -16.21
CA PRO A 235 13.94 -11.73 -15.62
C PRO A 235 14.50 -10.58 -14.76
N ASN A 236 14.02 -9.34 -14.98
CA ASN A 236 14.44 -8.16 -14.23
C ASN A 236 13.48 -7.79 -13.08
N LEU A 237 12.52 -8.68 -12.77
CA LEU A 237 11.54 -8.42 -11.72
C LEU A 237 12.23 -8.21 -10.38
N ARG A 238 11.86 -7.16 -9.66
CA ARG A 238 12.35 -6.84 -8.30
C ARG A 238 11.22 -6.81 -7.28
N GLN A 239 10.04 -6.37 -7.69
CA GLN A 239 8.88 -6.22 -6.82
C GLN A 239 7.67 -6.93 -7.42
N LEU A 240 7.12 -7.88 -6.65
CA LEU A 240 5.91 -8.62 -7.01
C LEU A 240 4.79 -8.32 -6.01
N HIS A 241 3.65 -7.88 -6.52
CA HIS A 241 2.41 -7.73 -5.77
C HIS A 241 1.32 -8.58 -6.41
N MET A 242 0.75 -9.50 -5.64
CA MET A 242 -0.33 -10.38 -6.08
C MET A 242 -1.52 -10.20 -5.15
N LEU A 243 -2.69 -9.88 -5.68
CA LEU A 243 -3.89 -9.61 -4.88
C LEU A 243 -5.13 -10.14 -5.60
N ASP A 244 -5.93 -10.97 -4.91
CA ASP A 244 -7.30 -11.29 -5.37
C ASP A 244 -8.31 -10.48 -4.55
N LEU A 245 -9.18 -9.74 -5.26
CA LEU A 245 -10.24 -8.93 -4.67
C LEU A 245 -11.64 -9.49 -4.92
N VAL A 246 -11.81 -10.40 -5.88
CA VAL A 246 -13.12 -10.62 -6.52
C VAL A 246 -13.57 -12.09 -6.51
N HIS A 247 -12.66 -13.06 -6.47
CA HIS A 247 -13.03 -14.44 -6.79
C HIS A 247 -13.29 -15.30 -5.55
N ARG A 248 -14.48 -15.93 -5.51
CA ARG A 248 -14.85 -16.93 -4.49
C ARG A 248 -14.24 -18.31 -4.77
N GLU A 249 -13.95 -18.58 -6.04
CA GLU A 249 -13.29 -19.80 -6.51
C GLU A 249 -11.91 -19.43 -7.06
N PHE A 250 -10.92 -19.49 -6.17
CA PHE A 250 -9.55 -19.14 -6.50
C PHE A 250 -8.98 -20.15 -7.50
N PRO A 251 -8.54 -19.71 -8.71
CA PRO A 251 -7.67 -20.55 -9.51
C PRO A 251 -6.43 -20.90 -8.70
N LYS A 252 -5.90 -22.10 -8.93
CA LYS A 252 -4.65 -22.53 -8.30
C LYS A 252 -3.51 -21.79 -8.97
N ILE A 253 -2.81 -20.97 -8.21
CA ILE A 253 -1.73 -20.13 -8.74
C ILE A 253 -0.38 -20.70 -8.31
N ASP A 254 0.49 -20.93 -9.30
CA ASP A 254 1.90 -21.23 -9.07
C ASP A 254 2.70 -19.94 -9.02
N VAL A 255 3.51 -19.78 -7.97
CA VAL A 255 4.43 -18.66 -7.77
C VAL A 255 5.85 -19.22 -7.73
N VAL A 256 6.45 -19.37 -8.91
CA VAL A 256 7.79 -19.91 -9.08
C VAL A 256 8.68 -18.85 -9.70
N ILE A 257 9.69 -18.40 -8.95
CA ILE A 257 10.61 -17.33 -9.34
C ILE A 257 12.04 -17.84 -9.15
N GLY A 258 12.78 -17.89 -10.25
CA GLY A 258 14.13 -18.46 -10.29
C GLY A 258 15.24 -17.52 -9.80
N HIS A 259 14.90 -16.28 -9.43
CA HIS A 259 15.85 -15.25 -9.01
C HIS A 259 15.39 -14.52 -7.74
N TYR A 260 16.30 -13.77 -7.14
CA TYR A 260 16.08 -13.07 -5.88
C TYR A 260 15.35 -11.73 -6.09
N LEU A 261 14.33 -11.45 -5.28
CA LEU A 261 13.52 -10.23 -5.35
C LEU A 261 13.82 -9.25 -4.20
N GLU A 262 13.51 -7.97 -4.40
CA GLU A 262 13.51 -6.98 -3.32
C GLU A 262 12.30 -7.21 -2.41
N SER A 263 11.10 -7.37 -2.98
CA SER A 263 9.89 -7.57 -2.19
C SER A 263 8.84 -8.41 -2.90
N VAL A 264 8.17 -9.28 -2.16
CA VAL A 264 7.00 -10.04 -2.58
C VAL A 264 5.85 -9.75 -1.63
N THR A 265 4.68 -9.44 -2.16
CA THR A 265 3.44 -9.34 -1.38
C THR A 265 2.35 -10.15 -2.06
N VAL A 266 1.79 -11.12 -1.35
CA VAL A 266 0.70 -11.97 -1.83
C VAL A 266 -0.47 -11.85 -0.86
N LYS A 267 -1.66 -11.58 -1.38
CA LYS A 267 -2.86 -11.33 -0.59
C LYS A 267 -4.07 -12.07 -1.13
N ASN A 268 -4.82 -12.71 -0.23
CA ASN A 268 -6.09 -13.40 -0.51
C ASN A 268 -5.96 -14.49 -1.60
N MET A 269 -4.93 -15.33 -1.58
CA MET A 269 -4.69 -16.32 -2.64
C MET A 269 -4.58 -17.76 -2.14
N LYS A 270 -5.06 -18.70 -2.96
CA LYS A 270 -4.79 -20.13 -2.83
C LYS A 270 -3.63 -20.53 -3.73
N LEU A 271 -2.49 -20.79 -3.11
CA LEU A 271 -1.23 -21.03 -3.80
C LEU A 271 -0.98 -22.54 -3.91
N ASP A 272 -0.62 -23.03 -5.09
CA ASP A 272 -0.29 -24.44 -5.31
C ASP A 272 1.21 -24.67 -5.09
N ARG A 273 2.04 -24.43 -6.11
CA ARG A 273 3.51 -24.49 -5.97
C ARG A 273 4.08 -23.10 -5.70
N VAL A 274 4.82 -22.95 -4.61
CA VAL A 274 5.48 -21.69 -4.23
C VAL A 274 6.97 -21.91 -4.05
N VAL A 275 7.78 -21.25 -4.88
CA VAL A 275 9.24 -21.24 -4.81
C VAL A 275 9.71 -19.82 -5.07
N LEU A 276 10.13 -19.10 -4.03
CA LEU A 276 10.55 -17.71 -4.15
C LEU A 276 11.63 -17.33 -3.13
N SER A 277 12.42 -16.32 -3.47
CA SER A 277 13.44 -15.75 -2.61
C SER A 277 13.38 -14.22 -2.65
N ALA A 278 13.35 -13.53 -1.50
CA ALA A 278 13.29 -12.06 -1.47
C ALA A 278 13.90 -11.42 -0.20
N ASN A 279 14.11 -10.11 -0.17
CA ASN A 279 14.41 -9.44 1.11
C ASN A 279 13.18 -9.46 2.01
N GLU A 280 12.03 -9.06 1.48
CA GLU A 280 10.76 -9.01 2.21
C GLU A 280 9.69 -9.85 1.52
N VAL A 281 9.03 -10.71 2.30
CA VAL A 281 7.86 -11.47 1.85
C VAL A 281 6.71 -11.14 2.78
N THR A 282 5.60 -10.67 2.22
CA THR A 282 4.36 -10.40 2.94
C THR A 282 3.25 -11.30 2.42
N LEU A 283 2.64 -12.08 3.31
CA LEU A 283 1.54 -12.98 3.03
C LEU A 283 0.33 -12.57 3.87
N VAL A 284 -0.83 -12.38 3.25
CA VAL A 284 -2.05 -11.99 3.96
C VAL A 284 -3.21 -12.83 3.45
N TYR A 285 -3.91 -13.56 4.32
CA TYR A 285 -5.00 -14.46 3.94
C TYR A 285 -4.63 -15.46 2.83
N CYS A 286 -3.42 -16.02 2.90
CA CYS A 286 -2.96 -17.01 1.95
C CYS A 286 -3.16 -18.43 2.50
N SER A 287 -3.38 -19.39 1.60
CA SER A 287 -3.34 -20.82 1.92
C SER A 287 -2.48 -21.57 0.91
N PHE A 288 -1.67 -22.49 1.40
CA PHE A 288 -0.78 -23.32 0.58
C PHE A 288 -1.33 -24.72 0.44
N ARG A 289 -1.30 -25.25 -0.79
CA ARG A 289 -1.65 -26.66 -1.05
C ARG A 289 -0.46 -27.59 -0.82
N GLN A 290 0.73 -27.12 -1.17
CA GLN A 290 1.99 -27.82 -0.99
C GLN A 290 2.86 -27.07 0.02
N THR A 291 3.87 -27.73 0.57
CA THR A 291 4.87 -27.07 1.42
C THR A 291 5.61 -26.01 0.58
N PRO A 292 5.52 -24.72 0.93
CA PRO A 292 6.16 -23.66 0.16
C PRO A 292 7.67 -23.68 0.38
N ALA A 293 8.46 -23.30 -0.63
CA ALA A 293 9.89 -23.03 -0.49
C ALA A 293 10.12 -21.52 -0.53
N ILE A 294 10.15 -20.89 0.66
CA ILE A 294 10.28 -19.43 0.81
C ILE A 294 11.60 -19.11 1.51
N SER A 295 12.46 -18.35 0.84
CA SER A 295 13.65 -17.75 1.45
C SER A 295 13.47 -16.24 1.59
N ALA A 296 13.53 -15.71 2.80
CA ALA A 296 13.33 -14.28 3.04
C ALA A 296 14.31 -13.71 4.07
N LYS A 297 14.64 -12.42 4.00
CA LYS A 297 15.24 -11.76 5.18
C LYS A 297 14.15 -11.52 6.24
N VAL A 298 13.03 -10.96 5.81
CA VAL A 298 11.85 -10.67 6.64
C VAL A 298 10.63 -11.36 6.04
N LEU A 299 9.95 -12.19 6.84
CA LEU A 299 8.66 -12.78 6.49
C LEU A 299 7.56 -12.22 7.38
N LYS A 300 6.57 -11.59 6.76
CA LYS A 300 5.34 -11.12 7.40
C LYS A 300 4.18 -11.99 6.95
N ALA A 301 3.44 -12.59 7.88
CA ALA A 301 2.32 -13.46 7.58
C ALA A 301 1.12 -13.22 8.50
N SER A 302 0.10 -12.57 7.97
CA SER A 302 -1.16 -12.38 8.70
C SER A 302 -2.22 -13.33 8.12
N ARG A 303 -2.95 -13.99 9.01
CA ARG A 303 -4.04 -14.92 8.71
C ARG A 303 -3.67 -15.95 7.63
N THR A 304 -2.43 -16.40 7.67
CA THR A 304 -1.81 -17.32 6.73
C THR A 304 -1.16 -18.42 7.54
N SER A 305 -1.54 -19.68 7.29
CA SER A 305 -0.91 -20.82 7.97
C SER A 305 0.45 -21.09 7.35
N ILE A 306 1.50 -20.78 8.11
CA ILE A 306 2.87 -21.14 7.78
C ILE A 306 3.17 -22.50 8.40
N LYS A 307 3.80 -23.37 7.60
CA LYS A 307 4.37 -24.65 8.03
C LYS A 307 5.86 -24.70 7.64
N GLU A 308 6.35 -25.90 7.37
CA GLU A 308 7.70 -26.17 6.90
C GLU A 308 8.06 -25.44 5.59
N GLY A 309 9.36 -25.47 5.22
CA GLY A 309 9.87 -24.96 3.95
C GLY A 309 10.13 -23.45 3.92
N ILE A 310 10.08 -22.79 5.08
CA ILE A 310 10.41 -21.37 5.22
C ILE A 310 11.78 -21.20 5.86
N THR A 311 12.62 -20.37 5.23
CA THR A 311 13.88 -19.89 5.77
C THR A 311 13.83 -18.38 5.87
N CYS A 312 13.87 -17.83 7.09
CA CYS A 312 13.96 -16.38 7.29
C CYS A 312 14.77 -15.98 8.52
N GLN A 313 15.25 -14.72 8.55
CA GLN A 313 15.94 -14.15 9.71
C GLN A 313 14.96 -13.52 10.70
N GLU A 314 13.94 -12.83 10.18
CA GLU A 314 12.91 -12.16 10.97
C GLU A 314 11.52 -12.66 10.55
N LEU A 315 10.79 -13.23 11.51
CA LEU A 315 9.44 -13.75 11.34
C LEU A 315 8.44 -12.88 12.10
N ILE A 316 7.43 -12.39 11.39
CA ILE A 316 6.30 -11.64 11.97
C ILE A 316 5.03 -12.36 11.53
N CYS A 317 4.32 -13.04 12.42
CA CYS A 317 3.10 -13.74 12.03
C CYS A 317 2.03 -13.78 13.12
N ASP A 318 0.79 -14.12 12.74
CA ASP A 318 -0.29 -14.21 13.72
C ASP A 318 -0.08 -15.36 14.69
N THR A 319 0.22 -16.55 14.18
CA THR A 319 0.51 -17.75 14.96
C THR A 319 1.25 -18.77 14.10
N ILE A 320 2.07 -19.62 14.72
CA ILE A 320 2.82 -20.69 14.08
C ILE A 320 3.01 -21.84 15.06
N GLU A 321 3.02 -23.09 14.58
CA GLU A 321 3.21 -24.28 15.43
C GLU A 321 4.66 -24.45 15.88
N GLN A 322 5.62 -24.13 15.01
CA GLN A 322 7.05 -24.19 15.28
C GLN A 322 7.79 -23.09 14.52
N ILE A 323 8.63 -22.34 15.21
CA ILE A 323 9.51 -21.34 14.61
C ILE A 323 10.67 -22.06 13.91
N PRO A 324 11.01 -21.70 12.66
CA PRO A 324 12.17 -22.27 11.98
C PRO A 324 13.48 -21.99 12.72
N ASP A 325 14.39 -22.95 12.74
CA ASP A 325 15.69 -22.93 13.45
C ASP A 325 16.62 -21.78 13.05
N MET A 326 16.47 -21.28 11.82
CA MET A 326 17.25 -20.16 11.26
C MET A 326 16.76 -18.78 11.72
N VAL A 327 15.59 -18.67 12.35
CA VAL A 327 14.99 -17.40 12.76
C VAL A 327 15.77 -16.78 13.93
N GLU A 328 16.19 -15.52 13.75
CA GLU A 328 16.87 -14.74 14.79
C GLU A 328 15.89 -13.89 15.59
N LYS A 329 14.77 -13.48 14.99
CA LYS A 329 13.72 -12.68 15.63
C LYS A 329 12.33 -13.19 15.26
N ALA A 330 11.50 -13.43 16.27
CA ALA A 330 10.11 -13.82 16.08
C ALA A 330 9.16 -12.81 16.76
N SER A 331 8.14 -12.35 16.03
CA SER A 331 7.03 -11.56 16.56
C SER A 331 5.71 -12.25 16.24
N LEU A 332 4.98 -12.64 17.28
CA LEU A 332 3.73 -13.38 17.19
C LEU A 332 2.57 -12.55 17.73
N SER A 333 1.49 -12.43 16.96
CA SER A 333 0.25 -11.82 17.47
C SER A 333 -0.34 -12.68 18.59
N ARG A 334 -0.29 -14.01 18.47
CA ARG A 334 -0.92 -15.00 19.36
C ARG A 334 -0.08 -16.26 19.55
N LEU A 335 -0.10 -16.82 20.76
CA LEU A 335 0.45 -18.16 21.05
C LEU A 335 -0.35 -19.27 20.31
N PRO A 336 0.32 -20.32 19.78
CA PRO A 336 -0.36 -21.51 19.28
C PRO A 336 -0.99 -22.32 20.43
N ARG A 337 -1.88 -23.26 20.10
CA ARG A 337 -2.50 -24.14 21.10
C ARG A 337 -1.48 -25.09 21.76
N ASP A 338 -0.54 -25.61 20.99
CA ASP A 338 0.56 -26.44 21.52
C ASP A 338 1.84 -25.60 21.50
N THR A 339 2.32 -25.20 22.67
CA THR A 339 3.52 -24.38 22.84
C THR A 339 4.79 -25.22 22.97
N ARG A 340 4.69 -26.55 23.18
CA ARG A 340 5.83 -27.42 23.51
C ARG A 340 6.86 -27.49 22.40
N ARG A 341 6.41 -27.32 21.15
CA ARG A 341 7.25 -27.38 19.95
C ARG A 341 7.61 -26.01 19.39
N LEU A 342 7.03 -24.92 19.94
CA LEU A 342 7.14 -23.59 19.34
C LEU A 342 8.59 -23.16 19.09
N PHE A 343 9.48 -23.42 20.05
CA PHE A 343 10.89 -23.03 19.98
C PHE A 343 11.85 -24.22 19.83
N SER A 344 11.35 -25.41 19.49
CA SER A 344 12.18 -26.60 19.37
C SER A 344 13.26 -26.41 18.30
N GLY A 345 14.54 -26.50 18.69
CA GLY A 345 15.70 -26.35 17.79
C GLY A 345 16.11 -24.91 17.47
N CYS A 346 15.48 -23.90 18.09
CA CYS A 346 15.71 -22.48 17.80
C CYS A 346 16.99 -21.90 18.42
N ASN A 347 18.16 -22.42 18.06
CA ASN A 347 19.45 -22.02 18.66
C ASN A 347 19.93 -20.62 18.25
N LYS A 348 19.38 -20.05 17.18
CA LYS A 348 19.71 -18.71 16.67
C LYS A 348 18.76 -17.62 17.14
N LEU A 349 17.68 -18.00 17.82
CA LEU A 349 16.63 -17.06 18.22
C LEU A 349 17.14 -16.13 19.33
N THR A 350 17.24 -14.84 19.04
CA THR A 350 17.75 -13.82 19.95
C THR A 350 16.66 -12.89 20.48
N SER A 351 15.56 -12.74 19.74
CA SER A 351 14.44 -11.85 20.10
C SER A 351 13.10 -12.53 19.91
N VAL A 352 12.24 -12.46 20.92
CA VAL A 352 10.87 -12.98 20.89
C VAL A 352 9.90 -11.91 21.38
N SER A 353 8.85 -11.66 20.61
CA SER A 353 7.75 -10.77 20.95
C SER A 353 6.43 -11.50 20.77
N ILE A 354 5.58 -11.52 21.79
CA ILE A 354 4.27 -12.15 21.76
C ILE A 354 3.27 -11.16 22.35
N ASP A 355 2.32 -10.72 21.55
CA ASP A 355 1.42 -9.63 21.92
C ASP A 355 0.18 -10.10 22.69
N SER A 356 -0.30 -11.32 22.42
CA SER A 356 -1.42 -11.90 23.16
C SER A 356 -1.29 -13.40 23.35
N GLY A 357 -1.81 -13.90 24.47
CA GLY A 357 -1.84 -15.32 24.80
C GLY A 357 -3.26 -15.74 25.11
N CYS A 358 -3.69 -16.89 24.60
CA CYS A 358 -4.82 -17.61 25.20
C CYS A 358 -4.25 -18.52 26.29
N CYS A 359 -4.95 -18.56 27.42
CA CYS A 359 -4.59 -19.23 28.66
C CYS A 359 -4.51 -20.76 28.48
N ASN A 360 -3.43 -21.26 27.90
CA ASN A 360 -3.08 -22.66 28.06
C ASN A 360 -2.23 -22.78 29.32
N ASP A 361 -2.50 -23.80 30.13
CA ASP A 361 -1.72 -24.07 31.36
C ASP A 361 -0.29 -24.54 31.06
N ASP A 362 0.02 -24.85 29.80
CA ASP A 362 1.34 -25.28 29.36
C ASP A 362 2.36 -24.13 29.45
N GLU A 363 3.39 -24.36 30.25
CA GLU A 363 4.52 -23.46 30.44
C GLU A 363 5.37 -23.36 29.16
N LEU A 364 5.64 -22.13 28.72
CA LEU A 364 6.44 -21.83 27.53
C LEU A 364 7.95 -21.99 27.83
N VAL A 365 8.65 -22.84 27.08
CA VAL A 365 10.11 -23.03 27.25
C VAL A 365 10.88 -22.11 26.29
N ILE A 366 11.46 -21.04 26.83
CA ILE A 366 12.22 -20.03 26.07
C ILE A 366 13.67 -20.51 25.85
N PRO A 367 14.20 -20.52 24.61
CA PRO A 367 15.58 -20.90 24.35
C PRO A 367 16.59 -20.02 25.09
N ALA A 368 17.70 -20.62 25.53
CA ALA A 368 18.78 -19.90 26.22
C ALA A 368 19.50 -18.85 25.35
N SER A 369 19.30 -18.89 24.03
CA SER A 369 19.82 -17.89 23.08
C SER A 369 19.05 -16.57 23.10
N VAL A 370 17.84 -16.54 23.66
CA VAL A 370 16.99 -15.34 23.68
C VAL A 370 17.54 -14.29 24.64
N VAL A 371 17.79 -13.09 24.12
CA VAL A 371 18.30 -11.94 24.89
C VAL A 371 17.30 -10.78 24.96
N GLN A 372 16.25 -10.81 24.13
CA GLN A 372 15.13 -9.85 24.16
C GLN A 372 13.81 -10.62 24.19
N LEU A 373 12.97 -10.36 25.19
CA LEU A 373 11.71 -11.08 25.38
C LEU A 373 10.57 -10.10 25.71
N LYS A 374 9.50 -10.15 24.92
CA LYS A 374 8.20 -9.54 25.22
C LYS A 374 7.14 -10.64 25.25
N LEU A 375 6.40 -10.73 26.35
CA LEU A 375 5.33 -11.71 26.54
C LEU A 375 4.04 -11.04 27.06
N PRO A 376 2.86 -11.64 26.81
CA PRO A 376 1.61 -11.17 27.40
C PRO A 376 1.55 -11.50 28.90
N ARG A 377 0.76 -10.73 29.68
CA ARG A 377 0.66 -10.87 31.15
C ARG A 377 0.40 -12.30 31.62
N GLU A 378 -0.37 -13.04 30.86
CA GLU A 378 -0.89 -14.35 31.25
C GLU A 378 0.06 -15.52 30.92
N ALA A 379 1.16 -15.27 30.21
CA ALA A 379 2.08 -16.33 29.79
C ALA A 379 2.91 -16.88 30.96
N LYS A 380 2.74 -18.17 31.27
CA LYS A 380 3.67 -18.95 32.11
C LYS A 380 4.87 -19.35 31.24
N PHE A 381 6.09 -19.12 31.71
CA PHE A 381 7.30 -19.47 30.96
C PHE A 381 8.49 -19.83 31.87
N ARG A 382 9.42 -20.62 31.34
CA ARG A 382 10.77 -20.83 31.90
C ARG A 382 11.80 -20.83 30.79
N PHE A 383 13.07 -20.64 31.14
CA PHE A 383 14.16 -20.78 30.17
C PHE A 383 14.65 -22.24 30.09
N GLU A 384 15.13 -22.61 28.91
CA GLU A 384 15.77 -23.91 28.67
C GLU A 384 17.03 -24.05 29.54
N GLY A 385 17.14 -25.19 30.24
CA GLY A 385 18.31 -25.52 31.07
C GLY A 385 18.42 -24.77 32.40
N THR A 386 17.46 -23.91 32.76
CA THR A 386 17.42 -23.24 34.07
C THR A 386 16.36 -23.86 34.99
N GLU A 387 16.68 -24.03 36.27
CA GLU A 387 15.67 -24.17 37.32
C GLU A 387 14.77 -22.92 37.31
N MET A 388 13.46 -23.07 37.58
CA MET A 388 12.42 -22.02 37.42
C MET A 388 12.76 -20.66 38.07
N SER A 389 13.70 -20.62 39.02
CA SER A 389 14.04 -19.43 39.80
C SER A 389 15.17 -18.56 39.23
N LYS A 390 15.89 -18.98 38.17
CA LYS A 390 17.08 -18.25 37.69
C LYS A 390 16.86 -17.61 36.33
N THR A 391 16.89 -16.27 36.29
CA THR A 391 16.95 -15.53 35.03
C THR A 391 18.28 -15.81 34.31
N PRO A 392 18.30 -16.03 32.99
CA PRO A 392 19.56 -16.23 32.27
C PRO A 392 20.43 -14.98 32.37
N GLN A 393 21.73 -15.16 32.62
CA GLN A 393 22.70 -14.05 32.65
C GLN A 393 22.75 -13.23 31.35
N LYS A 394 22.22 -13.76 30.25
CA LYS A 394 22.25 -13.15 28.91
C LYS A 394 21.01 -12.31 28.58
N LEU A 395 19.95 -12.32 29.39
CA LEU A 395 18.73 -11.57 29.11
C LEU A 395 19.00 -10.06 29.27
N LYS A 396 18.92 -9.32 28.16
CA LYS A 396 19.19 -7.87 28.13
C LYS A 396 17.92 -7.03 28.21
N TYR A 397 16.82 -7.55 27.67
CA TYR A 397 15.54 -6.86 27.62
C TYR A 397 14.40 -7.82 27.96
N PHE A 398 13.53 -7.38 28.87
CA PHE A 398 12.31 -8.09 29.23
C PHE A 398 11.17 -7.09 29.35
N HIS A 399 10.04 -7.37 28.69
CA HIS A 399 8.82 -6.60 28.83
C HIS A 399 7.62 -7.51 29.02
N TRP A 400 6.79 -7.16 30.01
CA TRP A 400 5.52 -7.82 30.23
C TRP A 400 4.40 -6.87 29.82
N GLU A 401 3.62 -7.25 28.82
CA GLU A 401 2.56 -6.40 28.30
C GLU A 401 1.34 -6.46 29.25
N GLY A 402 1.06 -5.35 29.92
CA GLY A 402 -0.07 -5.21 30.84
C GLY A 402 -0.60 -3.79 30.85
N THR A 403 -1.90 -3.63 30.62
CA THR A 403 -2.62 -2.39 30.91
C THR A 403 -2.57 -2.16 32.42
N ARG A 404 -2.31 -0.91 32.83
CA ARG A 404 -2.41 -0.46 34.22
C ARG A 404 -3.76 -0.89 34.81
N THR A 405 -3.77 -1.96 35.60
CA THR A 405 -4.79 -2.21 36.61
C THR A 405 -4.02 -2.39 37.93
N GLU A 406 -4.38 -1.57 38.91
CA GLU A 406 -3.64 -1.22 40.13
C GLU A 406 -3.38 -2.35 41.14
N ASN A 407 -3.58 -3.61 40.76
CA ASN A 407 -3.37 -4.74 41.66
C ASN A 407 -2.18 -5.58 41.18
N GLN A 408 -1.00 -5.28 41.74
CA GLN A 408 0.27 -5.98 41.51
C GLN A 408 0.28 -7.33 42.23
N ILE A 409 0.71 -8.37 41.51
CA ILE A 409 1.29 -9.58 42.10
C ILE A 409 2.80 -9.42 41.95
N ASP A 410 3.50 -9.33 43.08
CA ASP A 410 4.94 -9.10 43.19
C ASP A 410 5.75 -10.39 43.04
N HIS A 411 5.82 -10.92 41.81
CA HIS A 411 6.83 -11.94 41.47
C HIS A 411 7.59 -11.51 40.23
N THR A 412 8.38 -10.44 40.38
CA THR A 412 9.45 -10.15 39.42
C THR A 412 10.61 -11.11 39.74
N PRO A 413 11.15 -11.90 38.78
CA PRO A 413 12.29 -12.77 39.04
C PRO A 413 13.47 -11.98 39.62
N GLU A 414 14.05 -12.47 40.72
CA GLU A 414 15.28 -11.90 41.30
C GLU A 414 16.40 -11.92 40.24
N GLY A 415 16.89 -10.74 39.84
CA GLY A 415 18.01 -10.61 38.90
C GLY A 415 17.75 -9.79 37.63
N ILE A 416 16.51 -9.33 37.37
CA ILE A 416 16.23 -8.44 36.22
C ILE A 416 16.71 -7.01 36.53
N LYS A 417 17.88 -6.64 36.00
CA LYS A 417 18.54 -5.36 36.29
C LYS A 417 17.87 -4.10 35.72
N ASN A 418 17.00 -4.22 34.70
CA ASN A 418 16.42 -3.04 34.02
C ASN A 418 14.91 -3.25 33.76
N ARG A 419 14.05 -2.42 34.37
CA ARG A 419 12.62 -2.29 34.06
C ARG A 419 12.43 -1.01 33.25
N PHE A 420 11.76 -1.08 32.10
CA PHE A 420 11.44 0.11 31.30
C PHE A 420 9.94 0.44 31.46
N GLU A 421 9.62 1.71 31.67
CA GLU A 421 8.25 2.21 31.62
C GLU A 421 7.93 2.76 30.22
N GLN A 422 6.71 2.50 29.77
CA GLN A 422 6.17 3.05 28.52
C GLN A 422 5.91 4.55 28.70
N ILE A 423 6.52 5.37 27.85
CA ILE A 423 6.29 6.84 27.86
C ILE A 423 5.17 7.23 26.89
N GLU A 424 4.92 6.47 25.81
CA GLU A 424 3.86 6.76 24.82
C GLU A 424 3.29 5.49 24.12
N SER A 425 2.12 5.61 23.50
CA SER A 425 1.23 4.52 23.04
C SER A 425 1.56 3.84 21.70
N ASN A 426 2.66 4.18 21.00
CA ASN A 426 2.96 3.63 19.66
C ASN A 426 4.26 2.81 19.61
N TRP A 427 4.14 1.53 19.24
CA TRP A 427 5.14 0.46 19.43
C TRP A 427 6.22 0.30 18.33
N CYS A 428 6.28 1.17 17.32
CA CYS A 428 7.07 0.87 16.11
C CYS A 428 8.48 1.49 16.03
N HIS A 429 9.00 2.18 17.06
CA HIS A 429 10.34 2.80 16.98
C HIS A 429 11.23 2.52 18.20
N ARG A 430 12.47 2.08 17.93
CA ARG A 430 13.55 1.79 18.91
C ARG A 430 13.93 2.96 19.81
N ASP A 431 13.61 4.19 19.41
CA ASP A 431 14.17 5.41 20.05
C ASP A 431 13.32 5.95 21.22
N LYS A 432 12.25 5.24 21.62
CA LYS A 432 11.26 5.73 22.60
C LYS A 432 11.24 5.01 23.96
N LEU A 433 12.23 4.18 24.27
CA LEU A 433 12.35 3.50 25.57
C LEU A 433 13.40 4.22 26.45
N ARG A 434 13.02 4.68 27.65
CA ARG A 434 13.98 5.17 28.68
C ARG A 434 14.12 4.17 29.82
N LEU A 435 15.37 3.89 30.22
CA LEU A 435 15.64 3.11 31.44
C LEU A 435 15.00 3.83 32.63
N ARG A 436 14.29 3.10 33.50
CA ARG A 436 14.18 3.56 34.90
C ARG A 436 15.58 3.51 35.49
N GLN A 437 16.06 4.63 36.01
CA GLN A 437 17.20 4.60 36.93
C GLN A 437 16.83 3.73 38.14
N PRO A 438 17.78 2.99 38.72
CA PRO A 438 17.54 2.29 39.96
C PRO A 438 17.06 3.29 41.03
N LEU A 439 16.03 2.92 41.78
CA LEU A 439 15.66 3.64 43.00
C LEU A 439 16.89 3.62 43.90
N ASN A 440 17.45 4.81 44.18
CA ASN A 440 18.40 4.96 45.27
C ASN A 440 17.66 4.57 46.55
N ILE A 441 17.91 3.36 47.04
CA ILE A 441 17.57 2.98 48.39
C ILE A 441 18.56 3.74 49.27
N GLU A 442 18.11 4.82 49.90
CA GLU A 442 18.87 5.44 50.98
C GLU A 442 19.06 4.41 52.09
N PRO A 443 20.27 4.23 52.63
CA PRO A 443 20.46 3.33 53.76
C PRO A 443 19.68 3.89 54.96
N GLU A 444 18.79 3.07 55.51
CA GLU A 444 18.21 3.30 56.84
C GLU A 444 19.37 3.46 57.85
N ASN A 445 19.48 4.65 58.42
CA ASN A 445 20.30 4.86 59.61
C ASN A 445 19.57 4.18 60.79
N GLU A 446 20.08 3.02 61.21
CA GLU A 446 19.77 2.46 62.52
C GLU A 446 20.25 3.41 63.62
N MET A 447 19.36 3.70 64.57
CA MET A 447 19.65 4.35 65.86
C MET A 447 19.17 3.44 66.98
#